data_AF-A0A382UEQ7-F1
#
_entry.id   AF-A0A382UEQ7-F1
#
_cell.length_a   1.000
_cell.length_b   1.000
_cell.length_c   1.000
_cell.angle_alpha   90.00
_cell.angle_beta   90.00
_cell.angle_gamma   90.00
#
_symmetry.space_group_name_H-M   'P 1'
#
loop_
_entity.id
_entity.type
_entity.pdbx_description
1 polymer ?
#
loop_
_entity_poly.entity_id
_entity_poly.type
_entity_poly.pdbx_seq_one_letter_code
_entity_poly.pdbx_strand_id
1 'polypeptide(L)' 'MAMNLTNFLSSKSRKSKMRDFQDLDHIDGISISTTSANLYNSKRDDLVMFYFREGANFASVYTQSKIVSENIKWNLSLQG' A
#
# COMPACT_ATOMS: atom_id res chain seq x y z
N MET A 1 4.67 19.53 -29.90
CA MET A 1 4.12 18.18 -29.62
C MET A 1 2.93 18.35 -28.71
N ALA A 2 1.73 17.96 -29.17
CA ALA A 2 0.50 18.13 -28.39
C ALA A 2 0.34 16.94 -27.44
N MET A 3 0.29 17.20 -26.13
CA MET A 3 -0.03 16.17 -25.15
C MET A 3 -1.54 15.91 -25.19
N ASN A 4 -1.94 14.70 -25.60
CA ASN A 4 -3.33 14.30 -25.70
C ASN A 4 -3.86 13.86 -24.32
N LEU A 5 -4.54 14.77 -23.61
CA LEU A 5 -5.12 14.54 -22.27
C LEU A 5 -6.40 13.69 -22.28
N THR A 6 -6.95 13.34 -23.44
CA THR A 6 -8.24 12.61 -23.49
C THR A 6 -8.15 11.22 -22.86
N ASN A 7 -6.98 10.56 -22.95
CA ASN A 7 -6.73 9.27 -22.33
C ASN A 7 -6.64 9.32 -20.79
N PHE A 8 -6.35 10.49 -20.20
CA PHE A 8 -6.28 10.68 -18.74
C PHE A 8 -7.68 10.84 -18.13
N LEU A 9 -8.60 11.44 -18.88
CA LEU A 9 -10.01 11.62 -18.49
C LEU A 9 -10.88 10.43 -18.87
N SER A 10 -10.49 9.64 -19.88
CA SER A 10 -11.12 8.37 -20.20
C SER A 10 -10.63 7.25 -19.28
N SER A 11 -10.67 7.47 -17.96
CA SER A 11 -10.63 6.33 -17.04
C SER A 11 -11.86 5.49 -17.37
N LYS A 12 -11.71 4.45 -18.19
CA LYS A 12 -12.68 3.36 -18.24
C LYS A 12 -12.89 3.01 -16.77
N SER A 13 -14.10 3.23 -16.27
CA SER A 13 -14.50 2.73 -14.96
C SER A 13 -14.46 1.22 -15.04
N ARG A 14 -13.27 0.64 -14.91
CA ARG A 14 -13.13 -0.76 -14.55
C ARG A 14 -13.85 -0.82 -13.21
N LYS A 15 -15.00 -1.49 -13.24
CA LYS A 15 -15.84 -1.79 -12.09
C LYS A 15 -15.06 -2.71 -11.14
N SER A 16 -13.93 -2.26 -10.58
CA SER A 16 -13.36 -2.93 -9.42
C SER A 16 -14.38 -2.74 -8.31
N LYS A 17 -15.19 -3.76 -8.07
CA LYS A 17 -16.14 -3.76 -6.98
C LYS A 17 -15.34 -3.66 -5.69
N MET A 18 -15.89 -3.03 -4.66
CA MET A 18 -15.31 -3.13 -3.33
C MET A 18 -15.28 -4.64 -2.97
N ARG A 19 -14.06 -5.21 -2.85
CA ARG A 19 -13.69 -6.65 -2.75
C ARG A 19 -13.18 -7.35 -4.02
N ASP A 20 -13.04 -6.67 -5.16
CA ASP A 20 -12.15 -7.18 -6.20
C ASP A 20 -10.72 -6.97 -5.70
N PHE A 21 -10.17 -7.99 -5.05
CA PHE A 21 -8.76 -8.02 -4.72
C PHE A 21 -8.00 -7.98 -6.04
N GLN A 22 -7.07 -7.04 -6.17
CA GLN A 22 -6.09 -7.16 -7.24
C GLN A 22 -5.22 -8.35 -6.87
N ASP A 23 -5.32 -9.43 -7.65
CA ASP A 23 -4.29 -10.46 -7.64
C ASP A 23 -3.01 -9.77 -8.09
N LEU A 24 -2.17 -9.45 -7.09
CA LEU A 24 -0.83 -8.95 -7.34
C LEU A 24 -0.05 -10.12 -7.92
N ASP A 25 0.44 -9.95 -9.15
CA ASP A 25 1.41 -10.88 -9.71
C ASP A 25 2.58 -11.05 -8.73
N HIS A 26 3.22 -12.22 -8.80
CA HIS A 26 4.38 -12.49 -7.96
C HIS A 26 5.44 -11.39 -8.15
N ILE A 27 5.74 -10.68 -7.08
CA ILE A 27 6.82 -9.70 -7.05
C ILE A 27 8.07 -10.45 -6.62
N ASP A 28 9.06 -10.53 -7.51
CA ASP A 28 10.34 -11.14 -7.17
C ASP A 28 11.04 -10.32 -6.07
N GLY A 29 11.65 -11.01 -5.10
CA GLY A 29 12.47 -10.37 -4.06
C GLY A 29 11.71 -9.93 -2.79
N ILE A 30 10.37 -9.97 -2.79
CA ILE A 30 9.56 -9.73 -1.59
C ILE A 30 9.20 -11.04 -0.87
N SER A 31 9.19 -11.02 0.45
CA SER A 31 8.65 -12.07 1.31
C SER A 31 7.57 -11.48 2.20
N ILE A 32 6.46 -12.20 2.36
CA ILE A 32 5.29 -11.74 3.11
C ILE A 32 5.02 -12.74 4.22
N SER A 33 4.80 -12.24 5.44
CA SER A 33 4.36 -13.05 6.57
C SER A 33 3.15 -12.38 7.22
N THR A 34 2.11 -13.15 7.49
CA THR A 34 0.92 -12.72 8.23
C THR A 34 0.78 -13.54 9.50
N THR A 35 0.25 -12.93 10.56
CA THR A 35 -0.06 -13.64 11.80
C THR A 35 -1.20 -12.96 12.55
N SER A 36 -1.84 -13.70 13.43
CA SER A 36 -2.85 -13.20 14.37
C SER A 36 -2.17 -12.82 15.68
N ALA A 37 -1.91 -11.53 15.87
CA ALA A 37 -1.45 -10.92 17.12
C ALA A 37 -2.60 -10.58 18.09
N ASN A 38 -3.84 -10.91 17.72
CA ASN A 38 -5.05 -10.72 18.54
C ASN A 38 -5.31 -9.25 18.93
N LEU A 39 -5.01 -8.32 18.04
CA LEU A 39 -5.26 -6.88 18.20
C LEU A 39 -6.76 -6.54 18.21
N TYR A 40 -7.59 -7.41 17.63
CA TYR A 40 -9.04 -7.20 17.49
C TYR A 40 -9.89 -8.28 18.17
N ASN A 41 -9.34 -9.09 19.08
CA ASN A 41 -10.06 -10.15 19.79
C ASN A 41 -10.85 -11.10 18.85
N SER A 42 -10.26 -11.41 17.70
CA SER A 42 -10.86 -12.29 16.69
C SER A 42 -9.79 -13.17 16.05
N LYS A 43 -10.17 -14.37 15.59
CA LYS A 43 -9.26 -15.29 14.89
C LYS A 43 -9.08 -14.82 13.44
N ARG A 44 -8.27 -13.77 13.25
CA ARG A 44 -7.92 -13.22 11.95
C ARG A 44 -6.48 -12.73 11.98
N ASP A 45 -5.77 -12.91 10.88
CA ASP A 45 -4.51 -12.24 10.66
C ASP A 45 -4.71 -10.72 10.73
N ASP A 46 -4.02 -10.08 11.68
CA ASP A 46 -4.15 -8.66 12.00
C ASP A 46 -2.79 -7.95 12.08
N LEU A 47 -1.71 -8.71 11.85
CA LEU A 47 -0.37 -8.20 11.64
C LEU A 47 0.20 -8.77 10.34
N VAL A 48 0.79 -7.90 9.53
CA VAL A 48 1.48 -8.26 8.29
C VAL A 48 2.86 -7.63 8.26
N MET A 49 3.84 -8.40 7.80
CA MET A 49 5.19 -7.94 7.53
C MET A 49 5.57 -8.20 6.08
N PHE A 50 6.03 -7.15 5.41
CA PHE A 50 6.64 -7.21 4.09
C PHE A 50 8.15 -7.07 4.26
N TYR A 51 8.91 -8.01 3.71
CA TYR A 51 10.36 -8.03 3.80
C TYR A 51 10.99 -8.11 2.42
N PHE A 52 11.83 -7.13 2.09
CA PHE A 52 12.58 -7.08 0.84
C PHE A 52 13.98 -7.59 1.09
N ARG A 53 14.32 -8.75 0.51
CA ARG A 53 15.58 -9.46 0.80
C ARG A 53 16.82 -8.66 0.41
N GLU A 54 16.71 -7.85 -0.63
CA GLU A 54 17.81 -7.03 -1.18
C GLU A 54 17.59 -5.53 -0.93
N GLY A 55 16.66 -5.18 -0.04
CA GLY A 55 16.16 -3.81 0.08
C GLY A 55 15.23 -3.43 -1.07
N ALA A 56 14.71 -2.21 -1.03
CA ALA A 56 13.85 -1.68 -2.08
C ALA A 56 14.00 -0.17 -2.19
N ASN A 57 13.99 0.33 -3.42
CA ASN A 57 13.71 1.74 -3.66
C ASN A 57 12.23 1.98 -3.40
N PHE A 58 11.91 2.99 -2.60
CA PHE A 58 10.53 3.27 -2.23
C PHE A 58 10.23 4.76 -2.37
N ALA A 59 8.96 5.06 -2.61
CA ALA A 59 8.39 6.38 -2.50
C ALA A 59 7.10 6.26 -1.69
N SER A 60 6.92 7.18 -0.76
CA SER A 60 5.77 7.18 0.16
C SER A 60 4.97 8.46 -0.01
N VAL A 61 3.65 8.33 -0.08
CA VAL A 61 2.72 9.45 0.03
C VAL A 61 1.80 9.22 1.22
N TYR A 62 1.44 10.29 1.90
CA TYR A 62 0.64 10.25 3.12
C TYR A 62 -0.61 11.09 2.99
N THR A 63 -1.56 10.91 3.92
CA THR A 63 -2.78 11.72 3.99
C THR A 63 -2.47 13.20 4.21
N GLN A 64 -3.32 14.09 3.67
CA GLN A 64 -3.23 15.55 3.89
C GLN A 64 -4.01 16.00 5.13
N SER A 65 -4.59 15.06 5.90
CA SER A 65 -5.29 15.37 7.15
C SER A 65 -4.38 16.08 8.15
N LYS A 66 -4.92 17.05 8.89
CA LYS A 66 -4.21 17.69 10.02
C LYS A 66 -4.02 16.75 11.20
N ILE A 67 -4.90 15.75 11.34
CA ILE A 67 -4.83 14.72 12.38
C ILE A 67 -4.23 13.47 11.74
N VAL A 68 -3.08 13.02 12.24
CA VAL A 68 -2.30 11.89 11.71
C VAL A 68 -1.94 10.91 12.82
N SER A 69 -1.76 9.65 12.45
CA SER A 69 -1.28 8.60 13.36
C SER A 69 0.21 8.74 13.65
N GLU A 70 0.65 8.20 14.79
CA GLU A 70 2.06 8.24 15.19
C GLU A 70 2.96 7.45 14.22
N ASN A 71 2.44 6.40 13.59
CA ASN A 71 3.16 5.63 12.57
C ASN A 71 3.58 6.48 11.37
N ILE A 72 2.74 7.42 10.92
CA ILE A 72 3.09 8.32 9.80
C ILE A 72 4.24 9.24 10.22
N LYS A 73 4.22 9.77 11.44
CA LYS A 73 5.29 10.64 11.96
C LYS A 73 6.61 9.88 12.06
N TRP A 74 6.57 8.65 12.59
CA TRP A 74 7.73 7.77 12.66
C TRP A 74 8.33 7.52 11.27
N ASN A 75 7.52 7.11 10.30
CA ASN A 75 8.00 6.85 8.93
C ASN A 75 8.58 8.09 8.25
N LEU A 76 8.04 9.28 8.49
CA LEU A 76 8.61 10.54 7.99
C LEU A 76 9.98 10.85 8.61
N SER A 77 10.20 10.49 9.88
CA SER A 77 11.50 10.68 10.53
C SER A 77 12.62 9.78 10.00
N LEU A 78 12.27 8.67 9.34
CA LEU A 78 13.22 7.75 8.72
C LEU A 78 13.72 8.22 7.35
N GLN A 79 13.08 9.24 6.75
CA GLN A 79 13.46 9.79 5.44
C GLN A 79 14.61 10.81 5.52
N GLY A 80 15.52 10.64 6.50
CA GLY A 80 16.70 11.48 6.71
C GLY A 80 17.82 11.19 5.72
#